data_AF-A0A9W8D769-F1
#
_entry.id   AF-A0A9W8D769-F1
#
_cell.length_a   1.000
_cell.length_b   1.000
_cell.length_c   1.000
_cell.angle_alpha   90.00
_cell.angle_beta   90.00
_cell.angle_gamma   90.00
#
_symmetry.space_group_name_H-M   'P 1'
#
loop_
_entity.id
_entity.type
_entity.pdbx_description
1 polymer ?
#
loop_
_entity_poly.entity_id
_entity_poly.type
_entity_poly.pdbx_seq_one_letter_code
_entity_poly.pdbx_strand_id
1 'polypeptide(L)' 'MTSYADKGAKPGVGFEAFHHINFWVGNAKQAASYYITHFGFHYIGYQGLETGHRDVASHVVGNGSL' A
#
# COMPACT_ATOMS: atom_id res chain seq x y z
N MET A 1 37.93 18.81 8.38
CA MET A 1 37.49 18.36 7.04
C MET A 1 36.64 17.13 7.24
N THR A 2 35.31 17.25 7.16
CA THR A 2 34.40 16.10 7.28
C THR A 2 34.43 15.33 5.96
N SER A 3 35.08 14.17 5.97
CA SER A 3 35.12 13.26 4.84
C SER A 3 33.74 12.62 4.66
N TYR A 4 33.03 12.97 3.60
CA TYR A 4 31.77 12.33 3.18
C TYR A 4 31.95 10.86 2.73
N ALA A 5 33.19 10.36 2.70
CA ALA A 5 33.51 9.03 2.20
C ALA A 5 33.29 7.93 3.25
N ASP A 6 33.34 8.26 4.55
CA ASP A 6 33.13 7.27 5.61
C ASP A 6 31.66 7.27 6.04
N LYS A 7 30.89 6.32 5.50
CA LYS A 7 29.46 6.15 5.78
C LYS A 7 29.19 5.22 6.98
N GLY A 8 30.23 4.81 7.70
CA GLY A 8 30.09 3.87 8.82
C GLY A 8 29.62 2.48 8.39
N ALA A 9 29.41 1.59 9.37
CA ALA A 9 28.92 0.24 9.12
C ALA A 9 27.48 0.27 8.59
N LYS A 10 27.22 -0.44 7.48
CA LYS A 10 25.84 -0.62 6.99
C LYS A 10 25.01 -1.33 8.07
N PRO A 11 23.80 -0.84 8.38
CA PRO A 11 22.92 -1.54 9.30
C PRO A 11 22.64 -2.96 8.78
N GLY A 12 22.58 -3.94 9.69
CA GLY A 12 22.32 -5.34 9.36
C GLY A 12 20.89 -5.61 8.87
N VAL A 13 20.03 -4.58 8.89
CA VAL A 13 18.68 -4.58 8.33
C VAL A 13 18.59 -3.50 7.26
N GLY A 14 17.97 -3.84 6.13
CA GLY A 14 17.73 -2.94 5.01
C GLY A 14 16.25 -2.82 4.69
N PHE A 15 15.88 -1.78 3.94
CA PHE A 15 14.56 -1.66 3.35
C PHE A 15 14.59 -2.31 1.96
N GLU A 16 13.71 -3.29 1.73
CA GLU A 16 13.65 -4.00 0.45
C GLU A 16 12.91 -3.19 -0.62
N ALA A 17 11.64 -2.87 -0.37
CA ALA A 17 10.78 -2.13 -1.30
C ALA A 17 9.55 -1.55 -0.58
N PHE A 18 8.82 -0.68 -1.30
CA PHE A 18 7.49 -0.26 -0.88
C PHE A 18 6.51 -1.42 -1.02
N HIS A 19 5.88 -1.82 0.08
CA HIS A 19 4.90 -2.92 0.07
C HIS A 19 3.51 -2.46 -0.39
N HIS A 20 2.97 -1.41 0.22
CA HIS A 20 1.65 -0.86 -0.12
C HIS A 20 1.47 0.54 0.47
N ILE A 21 0.42 1.24 0.04
CA ILE A 21 0.00 2.52 0.58
C ILE A 21 -1.45 2.39 1.06
N ASN A 22 -1.74 2.79 2.30
CA ASN A 22 -3.08 2.79 2.87
C ASN A 22 -3.70 4.19 2.80
N PHE A 23 -4.82 4.30 2.10
CA PHE A 23 -5.59 5.55 1.99
C PHE A 23 -6.81 5.51 2.92
N TRP A 24 -6.91 6.49 3.81
CA TRP A 24 -8.12 6.75 4.58
C TRP A 24 -9.03 7.67 3.78
N VAL A 25 -10.21 7.18 3.43
CA VAL A 25 -11.16 7.85 2.52
C VAL A 25 -12.57 7.76 3.07
N GLY A 26 -13.44 8.67 2.67
CA GLY A 26 -14.85 8.65 3.09
C GLY A 26 -15.64 7.45 2.54
N ASN A 27 -15.32 6.99 1.32
CA ASN A 27 -15.94 5.83 0.71
C ASN A 27 -14.89 4.95 0.00
N ALA A 28 -14.45 3.90 0.68
CA ALA A 28 -13.40 2.99 0.19
C ALA A 28 -13.82 2.24 -1.08
N LYS A 29 -15.12 1.91 -1.23
CA LYS A 29 -15.64 1.18 -2.38
C LYS A 29 -15.56 2.01 -3.66
N GLN A 30 -16.01 3.25 -3.59
CA GLN A 30 -15.93 4.18 -4.72
C GLN A 30 -14.48 4.54 -5.05
N ALA A 31 -13.62 4.73 -4.04
CA ALA A 31 -12.20 4.98 -4.26
C ALA A 31 -11.52 3.81 -4.99
N ALA A 32 -11.78 2.57 -4.58
CA ALA A 32 -11.27 1.40 -5.28
C ALA A 32 -11.76 1.33 -6.74
N SER A 33 -13.06 1.53 -6.98
CA SER A 33 -13.60 1.61 -8.34
C SER A 33 -12.97 2.72 -9.18
N TYR A 34 -12.67 3.87 -8.57
CA TYR A 34 -12.00 4.98 -9.25
C TYR A 34 -10.60 4.57 -9.72
N TYR A 35 -9.79 3.95 -8.85
CA TYR A 35 -8.45 3.48 -9.20
C TYR A 35 -8.46 2.36 -10.23
N ILE A 36 -9.42 1.44 -10.16
CA ILE A 36 -9.59 0.38 -11.16
C ILE A 36 -9.89 0.98 -12.53
N THR A 37 -10.92 1.83 -12.62
CA THR A 37 -11.39 2.38 -13.91
C THR A 37 -10.41 3.36 -14.55
N HIS A 38 -9.78 4.23 -13.76
CA HIS A 38 -8.98 5.34 -14.31
C HIS A 38 -7.49 5.03 -14.38
N PHE A 39 -6.97 4.17 -13.52
CA PHE A 39 -5.54 3.86 -13.45
C PHE A 39 -5.22 2.41 -13.86
N GLY A 40 -6.23 1.62 -14.24
CA GLY A 40 -6.04 0.23 -14.69
C GLY A 40 -5.63 -0.73 -13.58
N PHE A 41 -5.94 -0.40 -12.33
CA PHE A 41 -5.71 -1.30 -11.21
C PHE A 41 -6.67 -2.50 -11.28
N HIS A 42 -6.28 -3.62 -10.70
CA HIS A 42 -7.13 -4.79 -10.52
C HIS A 42 -7.44 -5.00 -9.03
N TYR A 43 -8.56 -5.66 -8.77
CA TYR A 43 -8.99 -5.97 -7.42
C TYR A 43 -8.17 -7.12 -6.84
N ILE A 44 -7.64 -6.95 -5.63
CA ILE A 44 -6.82 -7.96 -4.94
C ILE A 44 -7.58 -8.58 -3.78
N GLY A 45 -8.26 -7.77 -2.97
CA GLY A 45 -8.85 -8.27 -1.73
C GLY A 45 -9.84 -7.31 -1.08
N TYR A 46 -10.66 -7.88 -0.21
CA TYR A 46 -11.68 -7.16 0.57
C TYR A 46 -11.56 -7.48 2.04
N GLN A 47 -11.78 -6.45 2.87
CA GLN A 47 -12.07 -6.61 4.29
C GLN A 47 -13.19 -5.64 4.66
N GLY A 48 -14.21 -6.13 5.36
CA GLY A 48 -15.33 -5.34 5.84
C GLY A 48 -16.35 -6.20 6.58
N LEU A 49 -17.60 -5.72 6.65
CA LEU A 49 -18.65 -6.32 7.47
C LEU A 49 -18.87 -7.81 7.14
N GLU A 50 -18.81 -8.15 5.86
CA GLU A 50 -19.00 -9.51 5.34
C GLU A 50 -17.85 -10.45 5.75
N THR A 51 -16.69 -9.91 6.12
CA THR A 51 -15.52 -10.66 6.62
C THR A 51 -15.39 -10.60 8.14
N GLY A 52 -16.38 -10.07 8.85
CA GLY A 52 -16.36 -9.93 10.31
C GLY A 52 -15.68 -8.67 10.84
N HIS A 53 -15.22 -7.76 9.96
CA HIS A 53 -14.63 -6.48 10.35
C HIS A 53 -15.68 -5.38 10.35
N ARG A 54 -16.04 -4.90 11.53
CA ARG A 54 -17.15 -3.94 11.71
C ARG A 54 -16.71 -2.49 11.76
N ASP A 55 -15.43 -2.24 12.04
CA ASP A 55 -14.92 -0.89 12.27
C ASP A 55 -14.45 -0.20 10.98
N VAL A 56 -13.88 -0.98 10.05
CA VAL A 56 -13.26 -0.44 8.83
C VAL A 56 -13.59 -1.34 7.64
N ALA A 57 -13.87 -0.70 6.50
CA ALA A 57 -13.93 -1.35 5.20
C ALA A 57 -12.68 -0.99 4.37
N SER A 58 -11.96 -2.00 3.91
CA SER A 58 -10.74 -1.88 3.12
C SER A 58 -10.88 -2.64 1.80
N HIS A 59 -10.60 -1.94 0.71
CA HIS A 59 -10.56 -2.51 -0.63
C HIS A 59 -9.12 -2.42 -1.14
N VAL A 60 -8.50 -3.58 -1.36
CA VAL A 60 -7.13 -3.66 -1.85
C VAL A 60 -7.16 -3.74 -3.37
N VAL A 61 -6.47 -2.81 -4.00
CA VAL A 61 -6.27 -2.75 -5.45
C VAL A 61 -4.79 -2.65 -5.75
N GLY A 62 -4.35 -3.24 -6.86
CA GLY A 62 -2.95 -3.17 -7.28
C GLY A 62 -2.81 -3.12 -8.79
N ASN A 63 -1.62 -2.77 -9.26
CA ASN A 63 -1.27 -2.76 -10.66
C ASN A 63 0.18 -3.25 -10.81
N GLY A 64 0.41 -4.18 -11.74
CA GLY A 64 1.69 -4.88 -11.89
C GLY A 64 1.69 -6.30 -11.32
N SER A 65 2.86 -6.94 -11.36
CA SER A 65 3.07 -8.32 -10.91
C SER A 65 3.11 -8.39 -9.38
N LEU A 66 2.41 -9.39 -8.82
CA LEU A 66 2.51 -9.81 -7.42
C LEU A 66 3.91 -10.37 -7.10
#